data_AF-A0A7F8RU48-F1
#
_entry.id   AF-A0A7F8RU48-F1
#
_cell.length_a   1.000
_cell.length_b   1.000
_cell.length_c   1.000
_cell.angle_alpha   90.00
_cell.angle_beta   90.00
_cell.angle_gamma   90.00
#
_symmetry.space_group_name_H-M   'P 1'
#
loop_
_entity.id
_entity.type
_entity.pdbx_description
1 polymer ?
#
loop_
_entity_poly.entity_id
_entity_poly.type
_entity_poly.pdbx_seq_one_letter_code
_entity_poly.pdbx_strand_id
1 'polypeptide(L)'
;MPRPELPLPEGWEEARDFDGKVYYIDHTSRTTSWIDPRDRYTKPLTFADCISDELPLGWEEAYDPQVGDYFIDHNTKTTQIEDPRVQWRREQEHMLKDYLVVAQEALSAQKEIYQVKQQRLELAQQEYQQLHAVWEHKLGSQVS
;
A
#
# COMPACT_ATOMS: atom_id res chain seq x y z
N MET A 1 -13.89 -21.67 24.36
CA MET A 1 -12.76 -22.40 24.97
C MET A 1 -11.78 -21.36 25.49
N PRO A 2 -11.35 -21.38 26.77
CA PRO A 2 -10.27 -20.50 27.21
C PRO A 2 -9.01 -20.84 26.38
N ARG A 3 -8.33 -19.81 25.88
CA ARG A 3 -7.06 -19.96 25.15
C ARG A 3 -6.07 -20.66 26.09
N PRO A 4 -5.29 -21.65 25.64
CA PRO A 4 -4.22 -22.20 26.47
C PRO A 4 -3.27 -21.05 26.83
N GLU A 5 -3.25 -20.69 28.11
CA GLU A 5 -2.42 -19.62 28.66
C GLU A 5 -0.95 -20.01 28.50
N LEU A 6 -0.33 -19.55 27.41
CA LEU A 6 1.12 -19.57 27.29
C LEU A 6 1.69 -18.78 28.46
N PRO A 7 2.74 -19.26 29.15
CA PRO A 7 3.37 -18.50 30.21
C PRO A 7 3.92 -17.19 29.64
N LEU A 8 3.91 -16.13 30.45
CA LEU A 8 4.59 -14.89 30.08
C LEU A 8 6.09 -15.17 29.86
N PRO A 9 6.74 -14.49 28.90
CA PRO A 9 8.18 -14.59 28.73
C PRO A 9 8.92 -14.17 30.00
N GLU A 10 10.16 -14.64 30.16
CA GLU A 10 10.98 -14.28 31.32
C GLU A 10 11.13 -12.74 31.45
N GLY A 11 10.96 -12.24 32.67
CA GLY A 11 11.01 -10.81 32.96
C GLY A 11 9.72 -10.04 32.68
N TRP A 12 8.65 -10.70 32.20
CA TRP A 12 7.34 -10.08 32.03
C TRP A 12 6.39 -10.37 33.20
N GLU A 13 5.62 -9.36 33.59
CA GLU A 13 4.58 -9.46 34.62
C GLU A 13 3.26 -8.87 34.10
N GLU A 14 2.15 -9.54 34.40
CA GLU A 14 0.79 -9.02 34.16
C GLU A 14 0.34 -8.24 35.40
N ALA A 15 -0.14 -7.01 35.17
CA ALA A 15 -0.72 -6.15 36.19
C ALA A 15 -2.05 -5.55 35.72
N ARG A 16 -2.78 -4.91 36.63
CA ARG A 16 -4.04 -4.22 36.32
C ARG A 16 -3.97 -2.78 36.79
N ASP A 17 -4.49 -1.87 35.98
CA ASP A 17 -4.63 -0.47 36.35
C ASP A 17 -5.80 -0.25 37.33
N PHE A 18 -6.07 1.01 37.68
CA PHE A 18 -7.16 1.37 38.60
C PHE A 18 -8.55 1.06 38.03
N ASP A 19 -8.70 1.04 36.71
CA ASP A 19 -9.94 0.74 36.00
C ASP A 19 -10.09 -0.78 35.75
N GLY A 20 -9.10 -1.57 36.17
CA GLY A 20 -9.06 -3.02 36.02
C GLY A 20 -8.58 -3.51 34.66
N LYS A 21 -8.12 -2.61 33.77
CA LYS A 21 -7.53 -2.94 32.48
C LYS A 21 -6.17 -3.58 32.67
N VAL A 22 -5.96 -4.71 31.99
CA VAL A 22 -4.71 -5.47 32.05
C VAL A 22 -3.63 -4.74 31.26
N TYR A 23 -2.43 -4.64 31.84
CA TYR A 23 -1.22 -4.19 31.17
C TYR A 23 -0.04 -5.07 31.58
N TYR A 24 1.05 -4.99 30.82
CA TYR A 24 2.22 -5.83 30.97
C TYR A 24 3.45 -5.00 31.32
N ILE A 25 4.23 -5.49 32.26
CA ILE A 25 5.46 -4.87 32.76
C ILE A 25 6.63 -5.71 32.28
N ASP A 26 7.55 -5.11 31.53
CA ASP A 26 8.83 -5.72 31.18
C ASP A 26 9.89 -5.24 32.17
N HIS A 27 10.29 -6.10 33.10
CA HIS A 27 11.31 -5.83 34.11
C HIS A 27 12.73 -5.74 33.52
N THR A 28 12.96 -6.35 32.36
CA THR A 28 14.27 -6.33 31.69
C THR A 28 14.54 -4.95 31.10
N SER A 29 13.57 -4.41 30.37
CA SER A 29 13.65 -3.06 29.79
C SER A 29 13.14 -1.95 30.73
N ARG A 30 12.51 -2.33 31.84
CA ARG A 30 11.83 -1.42 32.79
C ARG A 30 10.77 -0.56 32.10
N THR A 31 9.99 -1.18 31.22
CA THR A 31 8.92 -0.52 30.47
C THR A 31 7.57 -1.17 30.76
N THR A 32 6.50 -0.46 30.41
CA THR A 32 5.12 -0.96 30.49
C THR A 32 4.45 -0.89 29.12
N SER A 33 3.56 -1.84 28.85
CA SER A 33 2.92 -2.02 27.55
C SER A 33 1.48 -2.49 27.71
N TRP A 34 0.57 -1.97 26.88
CA TRP A 34 -0.79 -2.48 26.74
C TRP A 34 -0.87 -3.73 25.85
N ILE A 35 0.21 -4.03 25.12
CA ILE A 35 0.31 -5.18 24.21
C ILE A 35 0.83 -6.37 24.99
N ASP A 36 0.10 -7.49 24.97
CA ASP A 36 0.55 -8.77 25.53
C ASP A 36 1.81 -9.23 24.79
N PRO A 37 2.93 -9.50 25.48
CA PRO A 37 4.14 -10.01 24.83
C PRO A 37 3.91 -11.32 24.06
N ARG A 38 2.88 -12.11 24.44
CA ARG A 38 2.48 -13.36 23.79
C ARG A 38 1.70 -13.12 22.49
N ASP A 39 1.09 -11.95 22.32
CA ASP A 39 0.35 -11.62 21.09
C ASP A 39 1.27 -11.59 19.87
N ARG A 40 2.57 -11.33 20.05
CA ARG A 40 3.56 -11.42 18.96
C ARG A 40 3.61 -12.77 18.25
N TYR A 41 3.22 -13.84 18.94
CA TYR A 41 3.24 -15.21 18.39
C TYR A 41 1.87 -15.67 17.90
N THR A 42 0.81 -14.93 18.21
CA THR A 42 -0.58 -15.39 18.01
C THR A 42 -1.43 -14.43 17.18
N LYS A 43 -1.06 -13.14 17.11
CA LYS A 43 -1.74 -12.13 16.30
C LYS A 43 -1.00 -11.86 14.99
N PRO A 44 -1.73 -11.54 13.91
CA PRO A 44 -1.13 -11.08 12.67
C PRO A 44 -0.35 -9.78 12.91
N LEU A 45 0.81 -9.64 12.26
CA LEU A 45 1.64 -8.45 12.41
C LEU A 45 1.08 -7.24 11.65
N THR A 46 0.37 -7.50 10.55
CA THR A 46 -0.17 -6.45 9.68
C THR A 46 -1.62 -6.73 9.32
N PHE A 47 -2.33 -5.69 8.85
CA PHE A 47 -3.67 -5.85 8.30
C PHE A 47 -3.75 -6.81 7.11
N ALA A 48 -2.64 -7.02 6.39
CA ALA A 48 -2.59 -7.95 5.26
C ALA A 48 -2.67 -9.42 5.71
N ASP A 49 -2.22 -9.72 6.93
CA ASP A 49 -2.18 -11.08 7.48
C ASP A 49 -3.45 -11.43 8.27
N CYS A 50 -4.34 -10.46 8.48
CA CYS A 50 -5.57 -10.64 9.25
C CYS A 50 -6.59 -11.49 8.49
N ILE A 51 -7.11 -12.51 9.14
CA ILE A 51 -8.18 -13.38 8.67
C ILE A 51 -9.47 -13.01 9.42
N SER A 52 -10.53 -12.75 8.66
CA SER A 52 -11.86 -12.42 9.21
C SER A 52 -11.86 -11.10 10.01
N ASP A 53 -12.11 -11.19 11.31
CA ASP A 53 -12.43 -10.11 12.24
C ASP A 53 -11.32 -9.93 13.29
N GLU A 54 -10.16 -10.54 13.10
CA GLU A 54 -9.02 -10.29 13.97
C GLU A 54 -8.38 -8.92 13.68
N LEU A 55 -7.93 -8.26 14.75
CA LEU A 55 -7.13 -7.04 14.68
C LEU A 55 -5.64 -7.39 14.75
N PRO A 56 -4.77 -6.66 14.03
CA PRO A 56 -3.35 -6.93 14.06
C PRO A 56 -2.71 -6.56 15.39
N LEU A 57 -1.45 -6.97 15.56
CA LEU A 57 -0.67 -6.71 16.76
C LEU A 57 -0.70 -5.21 17.13
N GLY A 58 -1.02 -4.94 18.40
CA GLY A 58 -1.10 -3.59 18.94
C GLY A 58 -2.41 -2.86 18.69
N TRP A 59 -3.35 -3.45 17.95
CA TRP A 59 -4.70 -2.90 17.82
C TRP A 59 -5.66 -3.51 18.85
N GLU A 60 -6.50 -2.65 19.41
CA GLU A 60 -7.51 -2.98 20.41
C GLU A 60 -8.85 -2.33 20.03
N GLU A 61 -9.93 -3.09 20.13
CA GLU A 61 -11.30 -2.58 20.05
C GLU A 61 -11.77 -2.22 21.45
N ALA A 62 -12.30 -1.01 21.61
CA ALA A 62 -12.76 -0.48 22.87
C ALA A 62 -14.15 0.16 22.71
N TYR A 63 -14.86 0.28 23.82
CA TYR A 63 -16.20 0.86 23.84
C TYR A 63 -16.26 1.99 24.86
N ASP A 64 -16.79 3.13 24.44
CA ASP A 64 -17.13 4.25 25.32
C ASP A 64 -18.63 4.55 25.21
N PRO A 65 -19.36 4.77 26.32
CA PRO A 65 -20.81 5.02 26.26
C PRO A 65 -21.23 6.28 25.49
N GLN A 66 -20.36 7.27 25.33
CA GLN A 66 -20.66 8.51 24.60
C GLN A 66 -20.32 8.40 23.11
N VAL A 67 -19.23 7.71 22.80
CA VAL A 67 -18.68 7.61 21.44
C VAL A 67 -19.16 6.35 20.69
N GLY A 68 -19.43 5.27 21.42
CA GLY A 68 -19.67 3.94 20.88
C GLY A 68 -18.39 3.12 20.75
N ASP A 69 -18.38 2.19 19.79
CA ASP A 69 -17.21 1.37 19.46
C ASP A 69 -16.13 2.24 18.78
N TYR A 70 -14.89 2.08 19.23
CA TYR A 70 -13.73 2.76 18.66
C TYR A 70 -12.48 1.87 18.75
N PHE A 71 -11.45 2.24 18.01
CA PHE A 71 -10.22 1.46 17.86
C PHE A 71 -9.02 2.23 18.41
N ILE A 72 -8.15 1.52 19.12
CA ILE A 72 -6.94 2.03 19.74
C ILE A 72 -5.74 1.38 19.04
N ASP A 73 -4.84 2.20 18.51
CA ASP A 73 -3.55 1.75 17.98
C ASP A 73 -2.44 2.01 19.00
N HIS A 74 -2.01 0.96 19.69
CA HIS A 74 -0.91 1.03 20.65
C HIS A 74 0.46 1.17 19.98
N ASN A 75 0.58 0.99 18.67
CA ASN A 75 1.83 1.17 17.95
C ASN A 75 2.10 2.67 17.74
N THR A 76 1.09 3.41 17.30
CA THR A 76 1.18 4.85 17.00
C THR A 76 0.65 5.74 18.14
N LYS A 77 0.04 5.13 19.16
CA LYS A 77 -0.58 5.81 20.33
C LYS A 77 -1.74 6.72 19.92
N THR A 78 -2.54 6.28 18.95
CA THR A 78 -3.71 7.01 18.46
C THR A 78 -5.01 6.24 18.69
N THR A 79 -6.13 6.96 18.58
CA THR A 79 -7.48 6.37 18.60
C THR A 79 -8.26 6.84 17.38
N GLN A 80 -9.19 6.01 16.91
CA GLN A 80 -10.03 6.33 15.76
C GLN A 80 -11.40 5.65 15.85
N ILE A 81 -12.38 6.25 15.20
CA ILE A 81 -13.75 5.71 15.12
C ILE A 81 -13.89 4.72 13.95
N GLU A 82 -13.25 5.03 12.82
CA GLU A 82 -13.32 4.17 11.64
C GLU A 82 -12.60 2.84 11.89
N ASP A 83 -13.24 1.74 11.50
CA ASP A 83 -12.64 0.41 11.58
C ASP A 83 -11.37 0.36 10.72
N PRO A 84 -10.19 0.12 11.32
CA PRO A 84 -8.92 0.18 10.62
C PRO A 84 -8.79 -0.91 9.55
N ARG A 85 -9.53 -2.03 9.66
CA ARG A 85 -9.58 -3.09 8.64
C ARG A 85 -10.31 -2.60 7.39
N VAL A 86 -11.38 -1.83 7.58
CA VAL A 86 -12.14 -1.22 6.49
C VAL A 86 -11.32 -0.12 5.84
N GLN A 87 -10.70 0.74 6.65
CA GLN A 87 -9.80 1.78 6.18
C GLN A 87 -8.66 1.18 5.34
N TRP A 88 -7.98 0.16 5.85
CA TRP A 88 -6.87 -0.48 5.16
C TRP A 88 -7.29 -1.07 3.81
N ARG A 89 -8.42 -1.80 3.75
CA ARG A 89 -8.95 -2.33 2.48
C ARG A 89 -9.25 -1.22 1.48
N ARG A 90 -9.86 -0.11 1.93
CA ARG A 90 -10.14 1.05 1.09
C ARG A 90 -8.85 1.66 0.54
N GLU A 91 -7.83 1.80 1.36
CA GLU A 91 -6.52 2.33 0.95
C GLU A 91 -5.84 1.44 -0.08
N GLN A 92 -5.88 0.11 0.10
CA GLN A 92 -5.35 -0.83 -0.89
C GLN A 92 -6.09 -0.74 -2.23
N GLU A 93 -7.41 -0.65 -2.19
CA GLU A 93 -8.22 -0.49 -3.40
C GLU A 93 -7.91 0.83 -4.11
N HIS A 94 -7.80 1.92 -3.35
CA HIS A 94 -7.46 3.25 -3.89
C HIS A 94 -6.10 3.22 -4.57
N MET A 95 -5.08 2.68 -3.89
CA MET A 95 -3.73 2.59 -4.45
C MET A 95 -3.70 1.83 -5.79
N LEU A 96 -4.40 0.69 -5.88
CA LEU A 96 -4.46 -0.08 -7.12
C LEU A 96 -5.21 0.67 -8.23
N LYS A 97 -6.25 1.42 -7.89
CA LYS A 97 -6.95 2.29 -8.83
C LYS A 97 -6.05 3.40 -9.37
N ASP A 98 -5.27 4.04 -8.51
CA ASP A 98 -4.33 5.10 -8.94
C ASP A 98 -3.27 4.55 -9.89
N TYR A 99 -2.67 3.40 -9.55
CA TYR A 99 -1.72 2.73 -10.45
C TYR A 99 -2.35 2.38 -11.80
N LEU A 100 -3.60 1.91 -11.80
CA LEU A 100 -4.31 1.60 -13.03
C LEU A 100 -4.50 2.85 -13.91
N VAL A 101 -4.87 3.99 -13.31
CA VAL A 101 -5.02 5.26 -14.02
C VAL A 101 -3.70 5.69 -14.64
N VAL A 102 -2.62 5.71 -13.86
CA VAL A 102 -1.29 6.09 -14.36
C VAL A 102 -0.83 5.17 -15.50
N ALA A 103 -1.06 3.87 -15.37
CA ALA A 103 -0.71 2.91 -16.43
C ALA A 103 -1.52 3.15 -17.71
N GLN A 104 -2.80 3.52 -17.61
CA GLN A 104 -3.65 3.85 -18.75
C GLN A 104 -3.19 5.14 -19.43
N GLU A 105 -2.88 6.17 -18.67
CA GLU A 105 -2.36 7.44 -19.17
C GLU A 105 -1.01 7.24 -19.90
N ALA A 106 -0.10 6.49 -19.29
CA ALA A 106 1.19 6.14 -19.89
C ALA A 106 1.02 5.37 -21.21
N LEU A 107 0.09 4.41 -21.26
CA LEU A 107 -0.22 3.66 -22.48
C LEU A 107 -0.80 4.59 -23.57
N SER A 108 -1.68 5.53 -23.20
CA SER A 108 -2.24 6.51 -24.13
C SER A 108 -1.15 7.40 -24.73
N ALA A 109 -0.31 7.99 -23.87
CA ALA A 109 0.80 8.82 -24.31
C ALA A 109 1.78 8.04 -25.21
N GLN A 110 2.06 6.77 -24.89
CA GLN A 110 2.91 5.92 -25.70
C GLN A 110 2.31 5.64 -27.09
N LYS A 111 0.98 5.46 -27.18
CA LYS A 111 0.27 5.31 -28.47
C LYS A 111 0.34 6.58 -29.31
N GLU A 112 0.16 7.75 -28.70
CA GLU A 112 0.28 9.04 -29.39
C GLU A 112 1.70 9.24 -29.95
N ILE A 113 2.72 8.99 -29.12
CA ILE A 113 4.12 9.08 -29.55
C ILE A 113 4.40 8.11 -30.70
N TYR A 114 3.86 6.89 -30.65
CA TYR A 114 4.00 5.92 -31.71
C TYR A 114 3.39 6.40 -33.02
N GLN A 115 2.17 6.94 -32.98
CA GLN A 115 1.50 7.51 -34.16
C GLN A 115 2.29 8.67 -34.76
N VAL A 116 2.80 9.58 -33.93
CA VAL A 116 3.66 10.69 -34.38
C VAL A 116 4.93 10.17 -35.05
N LYS A 117 5.55 9.11 -34.51
CA LYS A 117 6.73 8.50 -35.13
C LYS A 117 6.41 7.87 -36.50
N GLN A 118 5.26 7.22 -36.65
CA GLN A 118 4.82 6.69 -37.95
C GLN A 118 4.61 7.82 -38.96
N GLN A 119 3.88 8.88 -38.59
CA GLN A 119 3.66 10.03 -39.46
C GLN A 119 4.97 10.70 -39.89
N ARG A 120 5.92 10.87 -38.96
CA ARG A 120 7.25 11.44 -39.27
C ARG A 120 8.05 10.55 -40.21
N LEU A 121 7.94 9.23 -40.06
CA LEU A 121 8.60 8.28 -40.95
C LEU A 121 8.03 8.36 -42.37
N GLU A 122 6.71 8.43 -42.51
CA GLU A 122 6.05 8.58 -43.82
C GLU A 122 6.47 9.88 -44.52
N LEU A 123 6.50 11.00 -43.79
CA LEU A 123 6.98 12.28 -44.31
C LEU A 123 8.44 12.17 -44.79
N ALA A 124 9.33 11.59 -43.98
CA ALA A 124 10.73 11.41 -44.36
C ALA A 124 10.90 10.51 -45.60
N GLN A 125 10.07 9.46 -45.73
CA GLN A 125 10.06 8.61 -46.91
C GLN A 125 9.61 9.38 -48.16
N GLN A 126 8.57 10.21 -48.05
CA GLN A 126 8.09 11.05 -49.15
C GLN A 126 9.15 12.06 -49.60
N GLU A 127 9.77 12.77 -48.65
CA GLU A 127 10.85 13.73 -48.93
C GLU A 127 12.03 13.03 -49.62
N TYR A 128 12.43 11.85 -49.14
CA TYR A 128 13.49 11.06 -49.76
C TYR A 128 13.15 10.68 -51.21
N GLN A 129 11.93 10.18 -51.46
CA GLN A 129 11.49 9.81 -52.81
C GLN A 129 11.48 11.01 -53.77
N GLN A 130 11.03 12.17 -53.31
CA GLN A 130 11.03 13.40 -54.10
C GLN A 130 12.46 13.83 -54.46
N LEU A 131 13.36 13.89 -53.47
CA LEU A 131 14.76 14.26 -53.69
C LEU A 131 15.47 13.27 -54.61
N HIS A 132 15.20 11.97 -54.44
CA HIS A 132 15.73 10.91 -55.30
C HIS A 132 15.25 11.09 -56.75
N ALA A 133 13.97 11.36 -56.98
CA ALA A 133 13.43 11.57 -58.33
C ALA A 133 14.04 12.80 -59.02
N VAL A 134 14.22 13.91 -58.30
CA VAL A 134 14.88 15.12 -58.82
C VAL A 134 16.33 14.84 -59.18
N TRP A 135 17.05 14.10 -58.33
CA TRP A 135 18.43 13.72 -58.57
C TRP A 135 18.58 12.84 -59.82
N GLU A 136 17.75 11.81 -59.97
CA GLU A 136 17.73 10.93 -61.15
C GLU A 136 17.49 11.71 -62.45
N HIS A 137 16.50 12.61 -62.46
CA HIS A 137 16.21 13.45 -63.63
C HIS A 137 17.39 14.36 -64.00
N LYS A 138 18.08 14.91 -63.00
CA LYS A 138 19.27 15.76 -63.21
C LYS A 138 20.45 14.95 -63.76
N LEU A 139 20.64 13.72 -63.31
CA LEU A 139 21.66 12.82 -63.84
C LEU A 139 21.38 12.49 -65.31
N GLY A 140 20.14 12.09 -65.64
CA GLY A 140 19.74 11.76 -67.01
C GLY A 140 19.88 12.94 -67.99
N SER A 141 19.61 14.16 -67.53
CA SER A 141 19.76 15.38 -68.35
C SER A 141 21.22 15.82 -68.56
N GLN A 142 22.19 15.32 -67.78
CA GLN A 142 23.63 15.61 -67.96
C GLN A 142 24.33 14.64 -68.91
N VAL A 143 23.71 13.50 -69.26
CA VAL A 143 24.32 12.46 -70.13
C VAL A 143 23.79 12.48 -71.57
N SER A 144 22.97 13.48 -71.95
CA SER A 144 22.44 13.67 -73.32
C SER A 144 22.98 14.93 -73.99
#